data_AF-A0A2E1Y7R0-F1
#
_entry.id   AF-A0A2E1Y7R0-F1
#
_cell.length_a   1.000
_cell.length_b   1.000
_cell.length_c   1.000
_cell.angle_alpha   90.00
_cell.angle_beta   90.00
_cell.angle_gamma   90.00
#
_symmetry.space_group_name_H-M   'P 1'
#
loop_
_entity.id
_entity.type
_entity.pdbx_description
1 polymer ?
#
loop_
_entity_poly.entity_id
_entity_poly.type
_entity_poly.pdbx_seq_one_letter_code
_entity_poly.pdbx_strand_id
1 'polypeptide(L)'
;MSFHQPILPGTAIELVKSRNMANAESFLADFAAAGLVKTYALMREIRTVGRPTMTVRDAQIPQEEWVRIIASKNVGTALNGGTVRLEGATSPGGLSNIQITGISFSEASLAKVLDRYCGAPAQASALHPEAGNACSNGELPRSFESQSREPKEVRPIEVGDLTASIAQTMKATGLGRTKVNQLIKKGDLVKTKVGYRTLITVEIIERSVGATVTN
;
A
#
# COMPACT_ATOMS: atom_id res chain seq x y z
N MET A 1 -27.05 0.33 1.40
CA MET A 1 -25.86 0.78 2.16
C MET A 1 -25.16 -0.45 2.68
N SER A 2 -23.93 -0.75 2.23
CA SER A 2 -23.20 -1.91 2.74
C SER A 2 -22.83 -1.64 4.20
N PHE A 3 -23.50 -2.32 5.12
CA PHE A 3 -23.05 -2.41 6.50
C PHE A 3 -21.67 -3.06 6.45
N HIS A 4 -20.64 -2.32 6.87
CA HIS A 4 -19.35 -2.94 7.08
C HIS A 4 -19.51 -3.90 8.26
N GLN A 5 -19.00 -5.11 8.15
CA GLN A 5 -18.93 -6.07 9.25
C GLN A 5 -17.58 -5.88 9.94
N PRO A 6 -17.53 -5.13 11.06
CA PRO A 6 -16.30 -4.96 11.82
C PRO A 6 -15.99 -6.26 12.57
N ILE A 7 -14.78 -6.77 12.39
CA ILE A 7 -14.23 -7.86 13.20
C ILE A 7 -13.21 -7.30 14.18
N LEU A 8 -13.11 -7.93 15.35
CA LEU A 8 -12.14 -7.56 16.36
C LEU A 8 -10.72 -7.93 15.91
N PRO A 9 -9.68 -7.23 16.43
CA PRO A 9 -8.31 -7.51 16.07
C PRO A 9 -7.88 -8.96 16.32
N GLY A 10 -8.37 -9.60 17.39
CA GLY A 10 -8.09 -11.01 17.68
C GLY A 10 -8.53 -11.93 16.54
N THR A 11 -9.78 -11.77 16.05
CA THR A 11 -10.31 -12.50 14.90
C THR A 11 -9.53 -12.17 13.61
N ALA A 12 -9.16 -10.90 13.40
CA ALA A 12 -8.35 -10.51 12.25
C ALA A 12 -6.95 -11.17 12.27
N ILE A 13 -6.33 -11.25 13.44
CA ILE A 13 -5.04 -11.94 13.64
C ILE A 13 -5.17 -13.44 13.37
N GLU A 14 -6.24 -14.08 13.84
CA GLU A 14 -6.51 -15.49 13.57
C GLU A 14 -6.70 -15.76 12.08
N LEU A 15 -7.43 -14.90 11.36
CA LEU A 15 -7.60 -15.00 9.91
C LEU A 15 -6.26 -14.91 9.17
N VAL A 16 -5.38 -13.99 9.55
CA VAL A 16 -4.05 -13.86 8.93
C VAL A 16 -3.17 -15.06 9.26
N LYS A 17 -3.18 -15.51 10.53
CA LYS A 17 -2.42 -16.70 10.97
C LYS A 17 -2.88 -17.97 10.26
N SER A 18 -4.18 -18.12 9.98
CA SER A 18 -4.74 -19.27 9.25
C SER A 18 -4.17 -19.42 7.84
N ARG A 19 -3.58 -18.34 7.28
CA ARG A 19 -2.94 -18.31 5.97
C ARG A 19 -1.40 -18.46 6.04
N ASN A 20 -0.86 -18.98 7.13
CA ASN A 20 0.58 -19.21 7.37
C ASN A 20 1.47 -17.95 7.30
N MET A 21 0.90 -16.77 7.50
CA MET A 21 1.68 -15.53 7.55
C MET A 21 2.30 -15.35 8.94
N ALA A 22 3.64 -15.39 9.00
CA ALA A 22 4.39 -14.99 10.19
C ALA A 22 4.19 -13.47 10.42
N ASN A 23 4.11 -13.05 11.70
CA ASN A 23 3.94 -11.65 12.09
C ASN A 23 2.62 -10.99 11.64
N ALA A 24 1.49 -11.65 11.92
CA ALA A 24 0.14 -11.17 11.60
C ALA A 24 -0.15 -9.72 12.07
N GLU A 25 0.40 -9.30 13.20
CA GLU A 25 0.22 -7.95 13.73
C GLU A 25 0.87 -6.88 12.84
N SER A 26 2.13 -7.09 12.44
CA SER A 26 2.83 -6.20 11.53
C SER A 26 2.14 -6.16 10.17
N PHE A 27 1.72 -7.34 9.67
CA PHE A 27 0.94 -7.42 8.43
C PHE A 27 -0.32 -6.55 8.50
N LEU A 28 -1.14 -6.71 9.54
CA LEU A 28 -2.37 -5.91 9.68
C LEU A 28 -2.08 -4.41 9.76
N ALA A 29 -1.05 -4.02 10.50
CA ALA A 29 -0.67 -2.62 10.64
C ALA A 29 -0.19 -2.01 9.31
N ASP A 30 0.70 -2.69 8.60
CA ASP A 30 1.26 -2.21 7.34
C ASP A 30 0.19 -2.08 6.25
N PHE A 31 -0.71 -3.05 6.14
CA PHE A 31 -1.81 -3.00 5.18
C PHE A 31 -2.89 -1.97 5.55
N ALA A 32 -3.09 -1.69 6.83
CA ALA A 32 -3.94 -0.58 7.28
C ALA A 32 -3.29 0.78 6.97
N ALA A 33 -1.97 0.92 7.20
CA ALA A 33 -1.22 2.12 6.85
C ALA A 33 -1.15 2.37 5.34
N ALA A 34 -1.11 1.31 4.53
CA ALA A 34 -1.24 1.38 3.08
C ALA A 34 -2.67 1.65 2.60
N GLY A 35 -3.66 1.61 3.50
CA GLY A 35 -5.08 1.82 3.18
C GLY A 35 -5.74 0.67 2.45
N LEU A 36 -5.08 -0.49 2.38
CA LEU A 36 -5.60 -1.70 1.72
C LEU A 36 -6.64 -2.39 2.59
N VAL A 37 -6.48 -2.31 3.92
CA VAL A 37 -7.45 -2.81 4.90
C VAL A 37 -8.11 -1.63 5.59
N LYS A 38 -9.44 -1.58 5.54
CA LYS A 38 -10.22 -0.55 6.23
C LYS A 38 -10.33 -0.90 7.70
N THR A 39 -10.09 0.09 8.54
CA THR A 39 -10.13 -0.03 9.99
C THR A 39 -11.01 1.06 10.58
N TYR A 40 -11.63 0.74 11.70
CA TYR A 40 -12.58 1.60 12.38
C TYR A 40 -12.22 1.68 13.85
N ALA A 41 -12.49 2.83 14.45
CA ALA A 41 -12.38 3.06 15.87
C ALA A 41 -13.78 3.14 16.46
N LEU A 42 -14.01 2.43 17.57
CA LEU A 42 -15.22 2.60 18.39
C LEU A 42 -15.35 4.06 18.83
N MET A 43 -14.23 4.67 19.23
CA MET A 43 -14.18 6.09 19.57
C MET A 43 -12.87 6.72 19.14
N ARG A 44 -12.97 7.91 18.57
CA ARG A 44 -11.84 8.74 18.13
C ARG A 44 -12.01 10.15 18.68
N GLU A 45 -11.10 10.56 19.55
CA GLU A 45 -11.06 11.90 20.13
C GLU A 45 -9.91 12.69 19.49
N ILE A 46 -10.22 13.87 18.95
CA ILE A 46 -9.28 14.73 18.22
C ILE A 46 -9.17 16.05 18.97
N ARG A 47 -7.97 16.34 19.48
CA ARG A 47 -7.63 17.58 20.18
C ARG A 47 -6.68 18.39 19.31
N THR A 48 -7.18 19.48 18.74
CA THR A 48 -6.39 20.41 17.94
C THR A 48 -6.21 21.70 18.73
N VAL A 49 -4.99 22.22 18.78
CA VAL A 49 -4.68 23.45 19.53
C VAL A 49 -5.55 24.61 19.04
N GLY A 50 -6.24 25.27 19.97
CA GLY A 50 -7.14 26.38 19.66
C GLY A 50 -8.50 26.00 19.07
N ARG A 51 -8.85 24.71 19.00
CA ARG A 51 -10.18 24.23 18.59
C ARG A 51 -10.83 23.38 19.68
N PRO A 52 -12.17 23.29 19.71
CA PRO A 52 -12.87 22.35 20.58
C PRO A 52 -12.42 20.91 20.31
N THR A 53 -12.37 20.10 21.38
CA THR A 53 -12.19 18.66 21.26
C THR A 53 -13.35 18.05 20.47
N MET A 54 -13.03 17.26 19.46
CA MET A 54 -14.02 16.54 18.66
C MET A 54 -13.99 15.06 19.01
N THR A 55 -15.15 14.51 19.37
CA THR A 55 -15.30 13.07 19.61
C THR A 55 -16.19 12.48 18.51
N VAL A 56 -15.67 11.46 17.83
CA VAL A 56 -16.37 10.74 16.77
C VAL A 56 -16.45 9.27 17.15
N ARG A 57 -17.63 8.69 17.07
CA ARG A 57 -17.85 7.26 17.30
C ARG A 57 -17.90 6.52 15.96
N ASP A 58 -17.51 5.25 15.98
CA ASP A 58 -17.57 4.34 14.83
C ASP A 58 -16.96 4.94 13.56
N ALA A 59 -15.83 5.63 13.73
CA ALA A 59 -15.16 6.37 12.66
C ALA A 59 -14.10 5.51 12.00
N GLN A 60 -14.00 5.61 10.67
CA GLN A 60 -12.86 5.05 9.95
C GLN A 60 -11.56 5.72 10.41
N ILE A 61 -10.52 4.93 10.64
CA ILE A 61 -9.19 5.42 10.99
C ILE A 61 -8.44 5.78 9.69
N PRO A 62 -7.98 7.03 9.53
CA PRO A 62 -7.21 7.45 8.36
C PRO A 62 -5.84 6.75 8.26
N GLN A 63 -5.29 6.68 7.05
CA GLN A 63 -3.98 6.07 6.79
C GLN A 63 -2.85 6.78 7.55
N GLU A 64 -2.93 8.11 7.62
CA GLU A 64 -1.94 8.96 8.28
C GLU A 64 -1.85 8.67 9.78
N GLU A 65 -2.96 8.27 10.39
CA GLU A 65 -2.98 7.85 11.80
C GLU A 65 -2.36 6.49 12.00
N TRP A 66 -2.58 5.54 11.08
CA TRP A 66 -1.89 4.26 11.12
C TRP A 66 -0.38 4.41 10.97
N VAL A 67 0.09 5.28 10.08
CA VAL A 67 1.51 5.63 9.97
C VAL A 67 2.04 6.14 11.31
N ARG A 68 1.27 6.97 12.02
CA ARG A 68 1.63 7.46 13.37
C ARG A 68 1.56 6.35 14.43
N ILE A 69 0.60 5.44 14.39
CA ILE A 69 0.51 4.29 15.32
C ILE A 69 1.76 3.42 15.20
N ILE A 70 2.18 3.13 13.96
CA ILE A 70 3.39 2.34 13.67
C ILE A 70 4.64 3.09 14.13
N ALA A 71 4.77 4.38 13.76
CA ALA A 71 5.91 5.20 14.14
C ALA A 71 6.07 5.34 15.66
N SER A 72 4.96 5.42 16.39
CA SER A 72 4.91 5.48 17.86
C SER A 72 5.06 4.11 18.53
N LYS A 73 5.26 3.03 17.77
CA LYS A 73 5.36 1.63 18.26
C LYS A 73 4.16 1.18 19.11
N ASN A 74 2.98 1.75 18.83
CA ASN A 74 1.74 1.47 19.58
C ASN A 74 0.86 0.39 18.94
N VAL A 75 1.36 -0.33 17.93
CA VAL A 75 0.61 -1.38 17.20
C VAL A 75 0.04 -2.43 18.14
N GLY A 76 0.85 -2.95 19.08
CA GLY A 76 0.37 -3.96 20.04
C GLY A 76 -0.78 -3.46 20.90
N THR A 77 -0.72 -2.21 21.40
CA THR A 77 -1.83 -1.60 22.14
C THR A 77 -3.08 -1.45 21.28
N ALA A 78 -2.90 -1.08 20.02
CA ALA A 78 -3.97 -0.91 19.04
C ALA A 78 -4.70 -2.24 18.78
N LEU A 79 -3.94 -3.32 18.60
CA LEU A 79 -4.45 -4.65 18.28
C LEU A 79 -4.92 -5.44 19.51
N ASN A 80 -4.56 -5.04 20.73
CA ASN A 80 -5.12 -5.62 21.95
C ASN A 80 -6.45 -4.97 22.38
N GLY A 81 -7.07 -4.15 21.52
CA GLY A 81 -8.31 -3.44 21.82
C GLY A 81 -8.12 -2.27 22.80
N GLY A 82 -6.87 -1.85 23.03
CA GLY A 82 -6.52 -0.78 23.95
C GLY A 82 -6.86 0.62 23.41
N THR A 83 -6.37 1.62 24.15
CA THR A 83 -6.44 3.03 23.73
C THR A 83 -5.07 3.50 23.29
N VAL A 84 -4.97 3.95 22.04
CA VAL A 84 -3.75 4.50 21.46
C VAL A 84 -3.79 6.02 21.54
N ARG A 85 -2.71 6.62 22.04
CA ARG A 85 -2.51 8.08 22.02
C ARG A 85 -1.46 8.44 20.97
N LEU A 86 -1.83 9.36 20.09
CA LEU A 86 -0.98 9.90 19.05
C LEU A 86 -0.70 11.35 19.38
N GLU A 87 0.51 11.61 19.88
CA GLU A 87 0.96 12.95 20.23
C GLU A 87 1.12 13.79 18.97
N GLY A 88 0.51 14.97 19.01
CA GLY A 88 0.55 16.00 17.99
C GLY A 88 1.55 17.10 18.35
N ALA A 89 1.53 18.19 17.57
CA ALA A 89 2.32 19.36 17.88
C ALA A 89 1.52 20.35 18.74
N THR A 90 2.21 20.97 19.70
CA THR A 90 1.64 21.96 20.62
C THR A 90 1.53 23.36 19.99
N SER A 91 2.14 23.58 18.82
CA SER A 91 2.06 24.83 18.10
C SER A 91 0.73 24.98 17.34
N PRO A 92 0.16 26.20 17.23
CA PRO A 92 -0.99 26.47 16.37
C PRO A 92 -0.75 25.98 14.94
N GLY A 93 -1.71 25.23 14.38
CA GLY A 93 -1.58 24.64 13.03
C GLY A 93 -0.77 23.33 12.96
N GLY A 94 -0.25 22.85 14.11
CA GLY A 94 0.43 21.57 14.22
C GLY A 94 -0.51 20.35 14.11
N LEU A 95 0.07 19.15 13.99
CA LEU A 95 -0.69 17.89 13.99
C LEU A 95 -1.53 17.77 15.27
N SER A 96 -2.76 17.27 15.14
CA SER A 96 -3.65 17.07 16.28
C SER A 96 -3.16 15.95 17.21
N ASN A 97 -3.42 16.12 18.50
CA ASN A 97 -3.39 15.03 19.48
C ASN A 97 -4.62 14.16 19.25
N ILE A 98 -4.44 12.85 19.08
CA ILE A 98 -5.53 11.94 18.75
C ILE A 98 -5.54 10.77 19.73
N GLN A 99 -6.70 10.45 20.27
CA GLN A 99 -6.92 9.26 21.08
C GLN A 99 -7.87 8.33 20.35
N ILE A 100 -7.42 7.10 20.10
CA ILE A 100 -8.14 6.08 19.37
C ILE A 100 -8.43 4.94 20.34
N THR A 101 -9.70 4.60 20.53
CA THR A 101 -10.12 3.52 21.44
C THR A 101 -10.89 2.47 20.65
N GLY A 102 -10.50 1.19 20.84
CA GLY A 102 -11.20 0.03 20.28
C GLY A 102 -11.13 -0.02 18.76
N ILE A 103 -10.04 -0.57 18.22
CA ILE A 103 -9.89 -0.76 16.78
C ILE A 103 -10.64 -2.01 16.32
N SER A 104 -11.29 -1.93 15.18
CA SER A 104 -11.85 -3.06 14.43
C SER A 104 -11.44 -3.00 12.96
N PHE A 105 -11.52 -4.14 12.29
CA PHE A 105 -11.15 -4.30 10.88
C PHE A 105 -12.39 -4.60 10.05
N SER A 106 -12.47 -4.10 8.82
CA SER A 106 -13.48 -4.57 7.88
C SER A 106 -13.09 -5.95 7.36
N GLU A 107 -13.89 -6.95 7.70
CA GLU A 107 -13.71 -8.33 7.26
C GLU A 107 -13.61 -8.43 5.73
N ALA A 108 -14.52 -7.77 5.02
CA ALA A 108 -14.52 -7.76 3.56
C ALA A 108 -13.24 -7.16 2.95
N SER A 109 -12.64 -6.14 3.57
CA SER A 109 -11.37 -5.58 3.10
C SER A 109 -10.19 -6.50 3.40
N LEU A 110 -10.19 -7.14 4.57
CA LEU A 110 -9.15 -8.08 4.97
C LEU A 110 -9.19 -9.35 4.11
N ALA A 111 -10.37 -9.93 3.87
CA ALA A 111 -10.55 -11.10 3.02
C ALA A 111 -10.02 -10.85 1.60
N LYS A 112 -10.34 -9.69 1.01
CA LYS A 112 -9.81 -9.30 -0.32
C LYS A 112 -8.29 -9.25 -0.36
N VAL A 113 -7.66 -8.74 0.70
CA VAL A 113 -6.20 -8.70 0.81
C VAL A 113 -5.65 -10.12 0.97
N LEU A 114 -6.24 -10.93 1.84
CA LEU A 114 -5.79 -12.31 2.06
C LEU A 114 -5.93 -13.17 0.80
N ASP A 115 -7.02 -13.07 0.05
CA ASP A 115 -7.20 -13.85 -1.18
C ASP A 115 -6.20 -13.45 -2.27
N ARG A 116 -5.83 -12.17 -2.33
CA ARG A 116 -4.91 -11.64 -3.34
C ARG A 116 -3.44 -11.92 -3.03
N TYR A 117 -3.04 -11.74 -1.77
CA TYR A 117 -1.63 -11.83 -1.35
C TYR A 117 -1.29 -13.14 -0.67
N CYS A 118 -2.29 -13.92 -0.24
CA CYS A 118 -2.11 -15.21 0.43
C CYS A 118 -2.84 -16.37 -0.30
N GLY A 119 -3.47 -16.12 -1.44
CA GLY A 119 -4.03 -17.17 -2.28
C GLY A 119 -2.93 -17.97 -2.97
N ALA A 120 -2.98 -19.31 -2.89
CA ALA A 120 -2.22 -20.16 -3.79
C ALA A 120 -2.62 -19.84 -5.24
N PRO A 121 -1.70 -19.80 -6.22
CA PRO A 121 -2.05 -19.54 -7.60
C PRO A 121 -3.01 -20.64 -8.07
N ALA A 122 -4.28 -20.27 -8.27
CA ALA A 122 -5.22 -21.13 -8.95
C ALA A 122 -4.69 -21.34 -10.36
N GLN A 123 -4.29 -22.58 -10.62
CA GLN A 123 -3.79 -23.07 -11.90
C GLN A 123 -4.70 -22.61 -13.04
N ALA A 124 -4.15 -21.88 -14.00
CA ALA A 124 -4.67 -21.85 -15.36
C ALA A 124 -3.80 -22.80 -16.20
N SER A 125 -4.32 -24.01 -16.38
CA SER A 125 -3.76 -25.06 -17.25
C SER A 125 -3.61 -24.57 -18.70
N ALA A 126 -2.43 -24.85 -19.25
CA ALA A 126 -2.10 -25.36 -20.58
C ALA A 126 -2.95 -24.92 -21.80
N LEU A 127 -2.29 -24.30 -22.80
CA LEU A 127 -1.96 -24.93 -24.10
C LEU A 127 -1.12 -23.98 -24.99
N HIS A 128 -0.02 -24.53 -25.51
CA HIS A 128 1.00 -24.07 -26.50
C HIS A 128 0.39 -23.72 -27.89
N PRO A 129 1.15 -23.39 -29.00
CA PRO A 129 2.60 -23.16 -29.19
C PRO A 129 3.03 -21.98 -30.14
N GLU A 130 4.34 -21.69 -30.11
CA GLU A 130 5.29 -21.21 -31.16
C GLU A 130 4.84 -20.57 -32.50
N ALA A 131 5.52 -19.45 -32.83
CA ALA A 131 6.17 -19.12 -34.11
C ALA A 131 7.02 -17.83 -33.87
N GLY A 132 8.28 -17.63 -34.27
CA GLY A 132 9.13 -18.22 -35.30
C GLY A 132 9.74 -17.09 -36.16
N ASN A 133 11.07 -17.05 -36.26
CA ASN A 133 11.95 -16.25 -37.16
C ASN A 133 12.22 -14.75 -36.90
N ALA A 134 13.36 -14.15 -37.24
CA ALA A 134 14.77 -14.53 -37.51
C ALA A 134 15.53 -13.25 -37.96
N CYS A 135 16.80 -13.07 -37.56
CA CYS A 135 17.97 -12.43 -38.26
C CYS A 135 17.86 -11.00 -38.87
N SER A 136 18.88 -10.11 -38.98
CA SER A 136 20.35 -10.18 -38.95
C SER A 136 21.00 -8.77 -39.03
N ASN A 137 22.23 -8.64 -38.52
CA ASN A 137 23.40 -7.80 -38.94
C ASN A 137 23.28 -6.26 -38.94
N GLY A 138 24.26 -5.42 -38.59
CA GLY A 138 25.68 -5.53 -38.24
C GLY A 138 26.31 -4.11 -38.13
N GLU A 139 27.51 -4.04 -37.55
CA GLU A 139 28.53 -2.95 -37.59
C GLU A 139 28.47 -1.73 -36.63
N LEU A 140 29.52 -1.68 -35.78
CA LEU A 140 30.08 -0.59 -34.97
C LEU A 140 31.39 -0.09 -35.66
N PRO A 141 32.15 0.93 -35.17
CA PRO A 141 31.93 1.85 -34.05
C PRO A 141 32.28 3.34 -34.37
N ARG A 142 31.96 4.27 -33.46
CA ARG A 142 32.93 5.32 -33.01
C ARG A 142 32.45 6.06 -31.75
N SER A 143 33.32 6.04 -30.75
CA SER A 143 33.17 6.61 -29.41
C SER A 143 32.94 8.10 -29.39
N PHE A 144 32.01 8.52 -28.52
CA PHE A 144 32.25 9.60 -27.57
C PHE A 144 31.84 9.10 -26.19
N GLU A 145 32.83 8.99 -25.30
CA GLU A 145 32.64 8.78 -23.87
C GLU A 145 31.80 9.92 -23.31
N SER A 146 30.58 9.60 -22.93
CA SER A 146 29.94 10.22 -21.77
C SER A 146 29.57 9.05 -20.90
N GLN A 147 30.07 9.04 -19.67
CA GLN A 147 29.86 8.01 -18.66
C GLN A 147 28.37 7.79 -18.43
N SER A 148 27.77 6.97 -19.29
CA SER A 148 26.45 6.41 -19.11
C SER A 148 26.60 5.47 -17.93
N ARG A 149 26.21 5.94 -16.73
CA ARG A 149 25.87 5.02 -15.63
C ARG A 149 24.96 3.98 -16.26
N GLU A 150 25.44 2.75 -16.34
CA GLU A 150 24.64 1.60 -16.74
C GLU A 150 23.28 1.74 -16.06
N PRO A 151 22.16 1.65 -16.80
CA PRO A 151 20.86 1.72 -16.18
C PRO A 151 20.81 0.57 -15.19
N LYS A 152 20.92 0.91 -13.89
CA LYS A 152 20.76 -0.06 -12.81
C LYS A 152 19.50 -0.84 -13.13
N GLU A 153 19.70 -2.12 -13.40
CA GLU A 153 18.67 -3.02 -13.85
C GLU A 153 17.48 -2.88 -12.90
N VAL A 154 16.39 -2.29 -13.42
CA VAL A 154 15.24 -1.97 -12.60
C VAL A 154 14.54 -3.30 -12.34
N ARG A 155 14.70 -3.78 -11.10
CA ARG A 155 14.06 -5.01 -10.63
C ARG A 155 12.56 -4.94 -10.94
N PRO A 156 11.97 -6.00 -11.53
CA PRO A 156 10.52 -6.10 -11.67
C PRO A 156 9.81 -5.89 -10.33
N ILE A 157 8.53 -5.53 -10.37
CA ILE A 157 7.71 -5.47 -9.15
C ILE A 157 7.46 -6.92 -8.74
N GLU A 158 7.92 -7.32 -7.56
CA GLU A 158 7.73 -8.69 -7.09
C GLU A 158 6.33 -8.87 -6.45
N VAL A 159 5.81 -10.09 -6.49
CA VAL A 159 4.54 -10.43 -5.87
C VAL A 159 4.67 -10.23 -4.35
N GLY A 160 4.02 -9.19 -3.82
CA GLY A 160 4.12 -8.78 -2.42
C GLY A 160 4.62 -7.35 -2.22
N ASP A 161 5.15 -6.70 -3.26
CA ASP A 161 5.56 -5.29 -3.20
C ASP A 161 4.34 -4.37 -3.02
N LEU A 162 4.26 -3.69 -1.86
CA LEU A 162 3.18 -2.76 -1.53
C LEU A 162 3.22 -1.49 -2.40
N THR A 163 4.41 -1.10 -2.84
CA THR A 163 4.63 0.13 -3.61
C THR A 163 5.74 -0.04 -4.63
N ALA A 164 5.56 0.53 -5.81
CA ALA A 164 6.54 0.51 -6.88
C ALA A 164 7.13 1.90 -7.13
N SER A 165 8.40 1.96 -7.50
CA SER A 165 9.02 3.20 -8.00
C SER A 165 8.51 3.56 -9.40
N ILE A 166 8.64 4.82 -9.80
CA ILE A 166 8.25 5.28 -11.16
C ILE A 166 8.89 4.42 -12.26
N ALA A 167 10.15 4.03 -12.08
CA ALA A 167 10.87 3.20 -13.07
C ALA A 167 10.27 1.79 -13.18
N GLN A 168 9.84 1.21 -12.05
CA GLN A 168 9.13 -0.06 -12.01
C GLN A 168 7.73 0.05 -12.61
N THR A 169 7.03 1.15 -12.35
CA THR A 169 5.73 1.46 -12.99
C THR A 169 5.88 1.60 -14.50
N MET A 170 6.93 2.26 -14.99
CA MET A 170 7.20 2.36 -16.43
C MET A 170 7.43 0.98 -17.06
N LYS A 171 8.18 0.09 -16.38
CA LYS A 171 8.44 -1.27 -16.84
C LYS A 171 7.16 -2.12 -16.86
N ALA A 172 6.36 -2.05 -15.79
CA ALA A 172 5.12 -2.81 -15.65
C ALA A 172 3.98 -2.34 -16.57
N THR A 173 3.93 -1.04 -16.91
CA THR A 173 2.87 -0.45 -17.74
C THR A 173 3.26 -0.34 -19.22
N GLY A 174 4.55 -0.43 -19.55
CA GLY A 174 5.09 -0.07 -20.86
C GLY A 174 4.95 1.42 -21.21
N LEU A 175 4.53 2.27 -20.27
CA LEU A 175 4.28 3.69 -20.51
C LEU A 175 5.53 4.54 -20.28
N GLY A 176 5.76 5.50 -21.18
CA GLY A 176 6.83 6.48 -21.02
C GLY A 176 6.62 7.38 -19.79
N ARG A 177 7.71 7.83 -19.18
CA ARG A 177 7.74 8.64 -17.94
C ARG A 177 6.78 9.83 -17.94
N THR A 178 6.61 10.48 -19.08
CA THR A 178 5.71 11.63 -19.26
C THR A 178 4.24 11.23 -19.09
N LYS A 179 3.82 10.08 -19.64
CA LYS A 179 2.45 9.56 -19.47
C LYS A 179 2.19 9.12 -18.03
N VAL A 180 3.16 8.46 -17.40
CA VAL A 180 3.08 8.10 -15.98
C VAL A 180 2.89 9.35 -15.11
N ASN A 181 3.68 10.40 -15.35
CA ASN A 181 3.52 11.68 -14.63
C ASN A 181 2.19 12.39 -14.93
N GLN A 182 1.64 12.26 -16.13
CA GLN A 182 0.31 12.79 -16.46
C GLN A 182 -0.80 12.05 -15.72
N LEU A 183 -0.72 10.72 -15.60
CA LEU A 183 -1.67 9.92 -14.82
C LEU A 183 -1.60 10.26 -13.32
N ILE A 184 -0.39 10.50 -12.80
CA ILE A 184 -0.20 11.02 -11.43
C ILE A 184 -0.86 12.41 -11.28
N LYS A 185 -0.68 13.29 -12.26
CA LYS A 185 -1.25 14.66 -12.22
C LYS A 185 -2.77 14.67 -12.37
N LYS A 186 -3.33 13.70 -13.10
CA LYS A 186 -4.79 13.49 -13.23
C LYS A 186 -5.42 12.84 -11.99
N GLY A 187 -4.64 12.23 -11.11
CA GLY A 187 -5.12 11.52 -9.93
C GLY A 187 -5.41 10.03 -10.17
N ASP A 188 -5.19 9.54 -11.38
CA ASP A 188 -5.39 8.12 -11.75
C ASP A 188 -4.30 7.23 -11.15
N LEU A 189 -3.11 7.78 -10.85
CA LEU A 189 -2.06 7.12 -10.07
C LEU A 189 -1.82 7.90 -8.77
N VAL A 190 -2.13 7.31 -7.62
CA VAL A 190 -1.83 7.93 -6.32
C VAL A 190 -0.36 7.73 -6.01
N LYS A 191 0.37 8.84 -5.85
CA LYS A 191 1.76 8.83 -5.41
C LYS A 191 1.85 9.02 -3.90
N THR A 192 2.73 8.24 -3.27
CA THR A 192 3.19 8.44 -1.91
C THR A 192 4.66 8.87 -1.96
N LYS A 193 4.97 10.02 -1.36
CA LYS A 193 6.35 10.52 -1.32
C LYS A 193 7.01 10.03 -0.02
N VAL A 194 8.03 9.19 -0.16
CA VAL A 194 8.84 8.70 0.97
C VAL A 194 10.24 9.26 0.81
N GLY A 195 10.54 10.34 1.55
CA GLY A 195 11.78 11.10 1.42
C GLY A 195 11.94 11.74 0.03
N TYR A 196 13.04 11.40 -0.67
CA TYR A 196 13.31 11.84 -2.05
C TYR A 196 12.68 10.94 -3.13
N ARG A 197 12.05 9.82 -2.76
CA ARG A 197 11.50 8.85 -3.70
C ARG A 197 9.98 9.01 -3.82
N THR A 198 9.50 8.88 -5.05
CA THR A 198 8.06 8.81 -5.36
C THR A 198 7.71 7.35 -5.56
N LEU A 199 6.85 6.84 -4.69
CA LEU A 199 6.34 5.48 -4.73
C LEU A 199 4.88 5.52 -5.16
N ILE A 200 4.45 4.53 -5.95
CA ILE A 200 3.11 4.42 -6.52
C ILE A 200 2.55 3.09 -6.03
N THR A 201 1.34 3.10 -5.49
CA THR A 201 0.69 1.88 -5.02
C THR A 201 0.44 0.94 -6.18
N VAL A 202 0.89 -0.32 -6.06
CA VAL A 202 0.80 -1.33 -7.14
C VAL A 202 -0.66 -1.59 -7.54
N GLU A 203 -1.60 -1.53 -6.59
CA GLU A 203 -3.04 -1.66 -6.83
C GLU A 203 -3.57 -0.72 -7.92
N ILE A 204 -3.06 0.51 -7.94
CA ILE A 204 -3.54 1.56 -8.83
C ILE A 204 -2.88 1.46 -10.20
N ILE A 205 -1.65 0.93 -10.25
CA ILE A 205 -0.96 0.58 -11.49
C ILE A 205 -1.72 -0.53 -12.22
N GLU A 206 -2.07 -1.60 -11.50
CA GLU A 206 -2.82 -2.74 -12.07
C GLU A 206 -4.23 -2.32 -12.54
N ARG A 207 -4.92 -1.48 -11.77
CA ARG A 207 -6.20 -0.90 -12.18
C ARG A 207 -6.10 -0.04 -13.44
N SER A 208 -4.98 0.67 -13.62
CA SER A 208 -4.77 1.55 -14.78
C SER A 208 -4.36 0.79 -16.05
N VAL A 209 -3.69 -0.35 -15.93
CA VAL A 209 -3.20 -1.14 -17.08
C VAL A 209 -4.21 -2.23 -17.48
N GLY A 210 -5.18 -2.56 -16.61
CA GLY A 210 -6.16 -3.62 -16.88
C GLY A 210 -5.54 -5.02 -16.92
N ALA A 211 -4.27 -5.15 -16.50
CA ALA A 211 -3.54 -6.39 -16.41
C ALA A 211 -2.90 -6.48 -15.02
N THR A 212 -3.00 -7.66 -14.41
CA THR A 212 -2.20 -8.04 -13.24
C THR A 212 -0.73 -7.89 -13.63
N VAL A 213 0.09 -7.28 -12.77
CA VAL A 213 1.53 -7.20 -13.04
C VAL A 213 2.10 -8.61 -12.87
N THR A 214 2.17 -9.34 -13.97
CA THR A 214 2.90 -10.61 -14.09
C THR A 214 4.14 -10.39 -14.94
N ASN A 215 5.28 -10.73 -14.33
CA ASN A 215 6.66 -10.82 -14.83
C ASN A 215 7.52 -9.55 -14.84
#